data_AF-A0A5C7GL14-F1
#
_entry.id   AF-A0A5C7GL14-F1
#
_cell.length_a   1.000
_cell.length_b   1.000
_cell.length_c   1.000
_cell.angle_alpha   90.00
_cell.angle_beta   90.00
_cell.angle_gamma   90.00
#
_symmetry.space_group_name_H-M   'P 1'
#
loop_
_entity.id
_entity.type
_entity.pdbx_description
1 polymer ?
#
loop_
_entity_poly.entity_id
_entity_poly.type
_entity_poly.pdbx_seq_one_letter_code
_entity_poly.pdbx_strand_id
1 'polypeptide(L)'
;MLIMKTLKRLPALILLSILIIALSCNTKAEAIHTENWGEANNKPVYLYTLTNKNGTQAKLTNYGAILTSLLIPDKDNNFTDVVLGFDNLDQYVADNPCFGATIGRFANRIRNGQFKIDSTTYNIVKNADKHHIHGALEFNRAVWDGSTFTNESGIGVVFKYLSKDGSMGFPGNLDVTVTYTLTNNNDLKIDFEATTDKTTHVNLTHHSYFNLAGTDKLIYDHKIKIDADNITTIDEDIVPTGEMELVKNTDKDLTSYTRIRDHIGKFKNNGYHFCYVFNKDLKEAKKVIEVIEPESGRTMAVTATQPSVQFYSGNAISEKIIGKYGVNYKPHSAFCLETQHLPNTPNLPNFPTTLLKPNETYKEHVIYSFGITSEEASTKPKKKKRPIALENGKFFESDGRKMLYGGKDSIQHFDISNSSLKDGQFHYGIGREKFPALLNPEFITIKQADTIWEDNSRFLLAHSGNDIKAYSVKDLTRHEVVNDVLNGQPIMAVYCILADLGAIYERNYGDTELTFALSGYTYFDNDVWDGLDGFVLWDRETESLWWPLIGKAVSGSLKDVKLLEMDKTNWKDITWKDIKTNYPNAQVLKSNQDFERPTKWTKLEDVTEIKNQFIQNDN
;
A
#
# COMPACT_ATOMS: atom_id res chain seq x y z
N MET A 1 11.39 -31.01 91.22
CA MET A 1 10.03 -31.49 91.47
C MET A 1 9.20 -31.17 90.23
N LEU A 2 8.53 -32.19 89.68
CA LEU A 2 7.57 -32.21 88.56
C LEU A 2 8.06 -32.20 87.07
N ILE A 3 7.92 -33.39 86.45
CA ILE A 3 7.12 -33.72 85.24
C ILE A 3 7.70 -33.48 83.81
N MET A 4 8.14 -34.61 83.23
CA MET A 4 7.70 -35.29 81.97
C MET A 4 7.71 -34.63 80.58
N LYS A 5 8.26 -35.45 79.65
CA LYS A 5 7.78 -35.86 78.31
C LYS A 5 8.08 -35.01 77.06
N THR A 6 9.03 -35.56 76.27
CA THR A 6 8.96 -35.91 74.82
C THR A 6 8.14 -35.05 73.86
N LEU A 7 8.74 -34.65 72.72
CA LEU A 7 8.17 -34.91 71.39
C LEU A 7 9.22 -34.88 70.26
N LYS A 8 9.24 -35.96 69.46
CA LYS A 8 9.83 -36.09 68.12
C LYS A 8 8.68 -35.99 67.08
N ARG A 9 8.98 -35.47 65.88
CA ARG A 9 8.44 -35.77 64.51
C ARG A 9 7.86 -34.57 63.71
N LEU A 10 8.38 -34.49 62.47
CA LEU A 10 8.13 -33.74 61.21
C LEU A 10 6.66 -33.38 60.82
N PRO A 11 6.36 -32.51 59.81
CA PRO A 11 6.88 -32.59 58.42
C PRO A 11 7.11 -31.27 57.61
N ALA A 12 7.52 -31.49 56.36
CA ALA A 12 7.85 -30.60 55.25
C ALA A 12 6.71 -29.68 54.73
N LEU A 13 7.08 -28.83 53.75
CA LEU A 13 6.31 -27.86 52.94
C LEU A 13 6.00 -26.53 53.63
N ILE A 14 6.84 -25.51 53.43
CA ILE A 14 6.43 -24.14 53.00
C ILE A 14 7.65 -23.48 52.32
N LEU A 15 7.76 -23.56 50.99
CA LEU A 15 8.61 -22.68 50.19
C LEU A 15 8.01 -22.57 48.78
N LEU A 16 6.78 -22.09 48.75
CA LEU A 16 6.11 -21.64 47.53
C LEU A 16 5.14 -20.55 47.95
N SER A 17 5.52 -19.28 47.81
CA SER A 17 4.61 -18.17 47.52
C SER A 17 5.34 -16.83 47.55
N ILE A 18 5.00 -16.02 46.54
CA ILE A 18 5.29 -14.59 46.36
C ILE A 18 6.68 -14.26 45.77
N LEU A 19 6.91 -14.76 44.55
CA LEU A 19 7.60 -13.98 43.52
C LEU A 19 6.55 -13.55 42.48
N ILE A 20 5.64 -12.65 42.89
CA ILE A 20 4.86 -11.85 41.95
C ILE A 20 5.78 -10.70 41.57
N ILE A 21 6.63 -10.92 40.57
CA ILE A 21 7.24 -9.80 39.84
C ILE A 21 6.08 -9.12 39.15
N ALA A 22 5.76 -7.92 39.61
CA ALA A 22 4.87 -7.02 38.94
C ALA A 22 5.29 -6.93 37.47
N LEU A 23 4.48 -7.51 36.58
CA LEU A 23 4.32 -6.95 35.25
C LEU A 23 3.84 -5.53 35.47
N SER A 24 4.79 -4.60 35.51
CA SER A 24 4.53 -3.18 35.37
C SER A 24 4.00 -3.04 33.96
N CYS A 25 2.67 -3.08 33.84
CA CYS A 25 1.99 -2.52 32.70
C CYS A 25 2.46 -1.06 32.66
N ASN A 26 3.37 -0.73 31.75
CA ASN A 26 3.78 0.64 31.46
C ASN A 26 2.58 1.34 30.80
N THR A 27 1.53 1.60 31.57
CA THR A 27 0.43 2.44 31.13
C THR A 27 0.99 3.86 31.07
N LYS A 28 1.13 4.40 29.86
CA LYS A 28 1.43 5.82 29.70
C LYS A 28 0.23 6.60 30.27
N ALA A 29 0.51 7.65 31.04
CA ALA A 29 -0.56 8.52 31.52
C ALA A 29 -1.26 9.19 30.32
N GLU A 30 -2.58 9.28 30.36
CA GLU A 30 -3.32 10.10 29.41
C GLU A 30 -2.81 11.53 29.49
N ALA A 31 -2.59 12.15 28.33
CA ALA A 31 -2.03 13.50 28.28
C ALA A 31 -2.64 14.28 27.12
N ILE A 32 -2.90 15.56 27.38
CA ILE A 32 -3.23 16.56 26.38
C ILE A 32 -2.12 17.62 26.45
N HIS A 33 -1.41 17.82 25.36
CA HIS A 33 -0.45 18.91 25.20
C HIS A 33 -0.97 19.89 24.16
N THR A 34 -1.00 21.18 24.49
CA THR A 34 -1.41 22.24 23.57
C THR A 34 -0.24 23.20 23.39
N GLU A 35 0.11 23.46 22.14
CA GLU A 35 1.14 24.43 21.79
C GLU A 35 0.63 25.43 20.75
N ASN A 36 1.16 26.66 20.79
CA ASN A 36 0.92 27.64 19.72
C ASN A 36 1.74 27.21 18.49
N TRP A 37 1.06 26.98 17.39
CA TRP A 37 1.63 26.45 16.16
C TRP A 37 1.80 27.53 15.07
N GLY A 38 1.28 28.73 15.30
CA GLY A 38 1.42 29.87 14.40
C GLY A 38 0.16 30.72 14.32
N GLU A 39 -0.01 31.40 13.20
CA GLU A 39 -1.15 32.28 12.94
C GLU A 39 -1.67 32.05 11.52
N ALA A 40 -2.99 32.01 11.36
CA ALA A 40 -3.66 31.98 10.05
C ALA A 40 -4.93 32.83 10.13
N ASN A 41 -5.26 33.55 9.06
CA ASN A 41 -6.43 34.44 9.02
C ASN A 41 -6.50 35.45 10.20
N ASN A 42 -5.34 35.97 10.63
CA ASN A 42 -5.18 36.86 11.80
C ASN A 42 -5.70 36.26 13.12
N LYS A 43 -5.65 34.93 13.25
CA LYS A 43 -6.06 34.19 14.45
C LYS A 43 -4.97 33.21 14.86
N PRO A 44 -4.75 33.01 16.17
CA PRO A 44 -3.78 32.03 16.66
C PRO A 44 -4.24 30.61 16.29
N VAL A 45 -3.27 29.82 15.83
CA VAL A 45 -3.46 28.41 15.51
C VAL A 45 -2.71 27.57 16.54
N TYR A 46 -3.37 26.54 17.04
CA TYR A 46 -2.85 25.65 18.06
C TYR A 46 -2.74 24.23 17.52
N LEU A 47 -1.76 23.48 18.05
CA LEU A 47 -1.64 22.04 17.87
C LEU A 47 -1.94 21.35 19.20
N TYR A 48 -2.88 20.41 19.18
CA TYR A 48 -3.36 19.62 20.30
C TYR A 48 -2.88 18.18 20.13
N THR A 49 -1.94 17.74 20.96
CA THR A 49 -1.45 16.36 20.99
C THR A 49 -2.18 15.59 22.08
N LEU A 50 -2.95 14.60 21.69
CA LEU A 50 -3.72 13.70 22.55
C LEU A 50 -2.99 12.36 22.65
N THR A 51 -2.66 11.88 23.84
CA THR A 51 -2.11 10.53 24.06
C THR A 51 -3.00 9.73 25.00
N ASN A 52 -3.51 8.57 24.56
CA ASN A 52 -4.37 7.70 25.39
C ASN A 52 -3.56 6.75 26.29
N LYS A 53 -4.24 5.93 27.11
CA LYS A 53 -3.58 4.98 28.04
C LYS A 53 -2.70 3.92 27.36
N ASN A 54 -2.98 3.62 26.09
CA ASN A 54 -2.23 2.63 25.31
C ASN A 54 -1.04 3.26 24.56
N GLY A 55 -0.85 4.58 24.66
CA GLY A 55 0.21 5.29 23.98
C GLY A 55 -0.11 5.68 22.53
N THR A 56 -1.30 5.37 22.02
CA THR A 56 -1.80 5.90 20.74
C THR A 56 -1.86 7.42 20.84
N GLN A 57 -1.41 8.10 19.79
CA GLN A 57 -1.33 9.56 19.77
C GLN A 57 -2.06 10.13 18.56
N ALA A 58 -2.91 11.13 18.78
CA ALA A 58 -3.52 11.92 17.71
C ALA A 58 -3.09 13.38 17.86
N LYS A 59 -2.70 14.04 16.76
CA LYS A 59 -2.42 15.48 16.74
C LYS A 59 -3.46 16.21 15.91
N LEU A 60 -4.14 17.17 16.52
CA LEU A 60 -5.20 17.95 15.89
C LEU A 60 -4.82 19.43 15.88
N THR A 61 -5.28 20.19 14.90
CA THR A 61 -5.16 21.65 14.92
C THR A 61 -6.51 22.32 14.75
N ASN A 62 -6.69 23.50 15.35
CA ASN A 62 -7.90 24.30 15.15
C ASN A 62 -7.94 24.97 13.76
N TYR A 63 -6.88 24.93 12.97
CA TYR A 63 -6.96 25.26 11.55
C TYR A 63 -7.62 24.10 10.79
N GLY A 64 -8.78 24.35 10.18
CA GLY A 64 -9.55 23.35 9.43
C GLY A 64 -10.10 22.18 10.25
N ALA A 65 -9.98 22.22 11.59
CA ALA A 65 -10.18 21.08 12.48
C ALA A 65 -9.46 19.81 11.98
N ILE A 66 -8.19 19.98 11.57
CA ILE A 66 -7.40 18.98 10.85
C ILE A 66 -6.78 17.95 11.81
N LEU A 67 -6.86 16.67 11.45
CA LEU A 67 -6.01 15.62 12.00
C LEU A 67 -4.66 15.62 11.26
N THR A 68 -3.61 16.06 11.96
CA THR A 68 -2.26 16.22 11.38
C THR A 68 -1.39 14.98 11.54
N SER A 69 -1.65 14.12 12.53
CA SER A 69 -0.89 12.90 12.82
C SER A 69 -1.73 11.92 13.63
N LEU A 70 -1.54 10.62 13.38
CA LEU A 70 -2.19 9.54 14.12
C LEU A 70 -1.23 8.35 14.25
N LEU A 71 -0.61 8.20 15.43
CA LEU A 71 0.34 7.13 15.73
C LEU A 71 -0.39 5.88 16.25
N ILE A 72 -0.35 4.79 15.48
CA ILE A 72 -1.00 3.51 15.81
C ILE A 72 0.05 2.40 15.98
N PRO A 73 -0.03 1.55 17.03
CA PRO A 73 0.90 0.44 17.20
C PRO A 73 0.68 -0.64 16.14
N ASP A 74 1.74 -1.31 15.70
CA ASP A 74 1.67 -2.58 14.98
C ASP A 74 1.61 -3.77 15.94
N LYS A 75 1.62 -4.99 15.40
CA LYS A 75 1.62 -6.24 16.19
C LYS A 75 2.86 -6.42 17.08
N ASP A 76 3.95 -5.71 16.77
CA ASP A 76 5.21 -5.72 17.49
C ASP A 76 5.33 -4.49 18.43
N ASN A 77 4.24 -3.73 18.58
CA ASN A 77 4.11 -2.52 19.41
C ASN A 77 4.97 -1.33 18.93
N ASN A 78 5.33 -1.28 17.64
CA ASN A 78 5.94 -0.10 17.02
C ASN A 78 4.85 0.87 16.55
N PHE A 79 4.98 2.13 16.96
CA PHE A 79 4.04 3.17 16.59
C PHE A 79 4.46 3.84 15.28
N THR A 80 3.53 3.90 14.32
CA THR A 80 3.74 4.58 13.04
C THR A 80 2.60 5.55 12.80
N ASP A 81 2.92 6.70 12.19
CA ASP A 81 1.91 7.65 11.71
C ASP A 81 1.17 7.07 10.51
N VAL A 82 -0.14 6.85 10.67
CA VAL A 82 -0.98 6.21 9.64
C VAL A 82 -1.80 7.21 8.83
N VAL A 83 -1.55 8.51 8.94
CA VAL A 83 -2.21 9.54 8.12
C VAL A 83 -1.19 10.44 7.42
N LEU A 84 -1.43 10.77 6.15
CA LEU A 84 -0.63 11.77 5.44
C LEU A 84 -0.93 13.18 5.96
N GLY A 85 0.02 14.09 5.76
CA GLY A 85 -0.12 15.50 6.11
C GLY A 85 1.21 16.23 5.97
N PHE A 86 1.36 17.31 6.75
CA PHE A 86 2.56 18.14 6.80
C PHE A 86 3.08 18.37 8.22
N ASP A 87 4.36 18.75 8.33
CA ASP A 87 5.04 19.00 9.61
C ASP A 87 4.79 20.42 10.16
N ASN A 88 4.36 21.37 9.32
CA ASN A 88 4.17 22.77 9.71
C ASN A 88 2.88 23.37 9.13
N LEU A 89 2.43 24.46 9.76
CA LEU A 89 1.21 25.18 9.43
C LEU A 89 1.23 25.76 8.01
N ASP A 90 2.37 26.33 7.57
CA ASP A 90 2.48 27.00 6.27
C ASP A 90 2.13 26.05 5.11
N GLN A 91 2.50 24.78 5.20
CA GLN A 91 2.13 23.77 4.20
C GLN A 91 0.63 23.46 4.19
N TYR A 92 -0.06 23.50 5.33
CA TYR A 92 -1.53 23.36 5.36
C TYR A 92 -2.27 24.61 4.89
N VAL A 93 -1.68 25.80 5.08
CA VAL A 93 -2.20 27.07 4.56
C VAL A 93 -2.01 27.15 3.04
N ALA A 94 -0.91 26.63 2.53
CA ALA A 94 -0.64 26.48 1.11
C ALA A 94 -1.64 25.53 0.43
N ASP A 95 -1.66 25.55 -0.90
CA ASP A 95 -2.58 24.71 -1.67
C ASP A 95 -2.22 23.22 -1.52
N ASN A 96 -3.21 22.43 -1.10
CA ASN A 96 -3.06 21.01 -0.82
C ASN A 96 -4.44 20.33 -0.92
N PRO A 97 -4.51 19.00 -1.11
CA PRO A 97 -5.76 18.27 -1.33
C PRO A 97 -6.53 18.00 -0.02
N CYS A 98 -6.61 19.00 0.87
CA CYS A 98 -7.37 18.97 2.12
C CYS A 98 -6.94 17.85 3.10
N PHE A 99 -5.64 17.57 3.23
CA PHE A 99 -5.14 16.50 4.10
C PHE A 99 -5.69 16.61 5.54
N GLY A 100 -6.47 15.60 5.96
CA GLY A 100 -6.94 15.46 7.34
C GLY A 100 -8.03 16.44 7.77
N ALA A 101 -8.52 17.30 6.87
CA ALA A 101 -9.42 18.38 7.23
C ALA A 101 -10.87 17.96 7.45
N THR A 102 -11.60 18.74 8.24
CA THR A 102 -13.06 18.73 8.21
C THR A 102 -13.56 19.43 6.96
N ILE A 103 -14.46 18.79 6.24
CA ILE A 103 -15.06 19.31 5.02
C ILE A 103 -16.52 19.71 5.26
N GLY A 104 -16.89 20.89 4.76
CA GLY A 104 -18.24 21.42 4.74
C GLY A 104 -18.26 22.81 4.11
N ARG A 105 -19.42 23.44 3.91
CA ARG A 105 -20.76 23.02 4.35
C ARG A 105 -21.31 21.77 3.65
N PHE A 106 -20.84 21.47 2.45
CA PHE A 106 -21.23 20.29 1.69
C PHE A 106 -20.02 19.56 1.12
N ALA A 107 -19.79 18.33 1.58
CA ALA A 107 -18.75 17.44 1.09
C ALA A 107 -19.04 16.93 -0.33
N ASN A 108 -17.97 16.72 -1.09
CA ASN A 108 -18.01 16.27 -2.48
C ASN A 108 -18.71 17.28 -3.42
N ARG A 109 -19.12 16.85 -4.61
CA ARG A 109 -19.54 17.74 -5.70
C ARG A 109 -21.01 18.14 -5.65
N ILE A 110 -21.31 19.37 -6.03
CA ILE A 110 -22.65 19.85 -6.42
C ILE A 110 -22.60 20.33 -7.87
N ARG A 111 -23.50 19.80 -8.69
CA ARG A 111 -23.56 20.09 -10.13
C ARG A 111 -23.74 21.59 -10.38
N ASN A 112 -22.99 22.13 -11.34
CA ASN A 112 -23.07 23.52 -11.81
C ASN A 112 -22.90 24.60 -10.71
N GLY A 113 -22.42 24.23 -9.52
CA GLY A 113 -22.37 25.14 -8.37
C GLY A 113 -23.73 25.76 -8.08
N GLN A 114 -24.80 24.97 -8.16
CA GLN A 114 -26.16 25.46 -8.01
C GLN A 114 -27.07 24.37 -7.45
N PHE A 115 -28.07 24.79 -6.67
CA PHE A 115 -29.19 23.94 -6.24
C PHE A 115 -30.44 24.79 -5.99
N LYS A 116 -31.56 24.15 -5.68
CA LYS A 116 -32.81 24.81 -5.30
C LYS A 116 -33.26 24.39 -3.91
N ILE A 117 -33.74 25.36 -3.13
CA ILE A 117 -34.57 25.12 -1.94
C ILE A 117 -35.91 25.78 -2.22
N ASP A 118 -36.96 24.97 -2.21
CA ASP A 118 -38.28 25.35 -2.72
C ASP A 118 -38.19 25.92 -4.15
N SER A 119 -38.68 27.14 -4.38
CA SER A 119 -38.60 27.83 -5.67
C SER A 119 -37.32 28.67 -5.84
N THR A 120 -36.51 28.82 -4.80
CA THR A 120 -35.34 29.71 -4.81
C THR A 120 -34.11 28.97 -5.31
N THR A 121 -33.44 29.55 -6.31
CA THR A 121 -32.17 29.02 -6.84
C THR A 121 -30.99 29.67 -6.15
N TYR A 122 -30.11 28.86 -5.58
CA TYR A 122 -28.88 29.31 -4.92
C TYR A 122 -27.69 28.99 -5.80
N ASN A 123 -26.86 30.00 -6.07
CA ASN A 123 -25.58 29.84 -6.74
C ASN A 123 -24.47 29.84 -5.70
N ILE A 124 -23.68 28.77 -5.68
CA ILE A 124 -22.55 28.59 -4.78
C ILE A 124 -21.23 28.69 -5.56
N VAL A 125 -20.14 28.95 -4.85
CA VAL A 125 -18.81 29.13 -5.45
C VAL A 125 -18.43 27.93 -6.31
N LYS A 126 -17.93 28.17 -7.52
CA LYS A 126 -17.41 27.11 -8.39
C LYS A 126 -15.91 27.02 -8.22
N ASN A 127 -15.43 25.88 -7.74
CA ASN A 127 -14.02 25.62 -7.46
C ASN A 127 -13.52 24.28 -8.05
N ALA A 128 -14.35 23.62 -8.86
CA ALA A 128 -13.99 22.46 -9.65
C ALA A 128 -14.63 22.62 -11.04
N ASP A 129 -13.98 23.37 -11.91
CA ASP A 129 -14.52 23.82 -13.20
C ASP A 129 -15.87 24.53 -13.04
N LYS A 130 -16.93 23.99 -13.67
CA LYS A 130 -18.30 24.51 -13.56
C LYS A 130 -19.01 24.07 -12.29
N HIS A 131 -18.43 23.16 -11.51
CA HIS A 131 -19.02 22.55 -10.32
C HIS A 131 -18.50 23.17 -9.01
N HIS A 132 -19.22 22.90 -7.94
CA HIS A 132 -18.78 23.15 -6.58
C HIS A 132 -18.25 21.86 -5.97
N ILE A 133 -17.17 21.92 -5.18
CA ILE A 133 -16.65 20.77 -4.45
C ILE A 133 -16.23 21.18 -3.03
N HIS A 134 -16.55 20.32 -2.05
CA HIS A 134 -16.05 20.40 -0.67
C HIS A 134 -16.26 21.77 0.01
N GLY A 135 -17.40 22.43 -0.24
CA GLY A 135 -17.72 23.71 0.41
C GLY A 135 -16.85 24.89 -0.01
N ALA A 136 -16.12 24.81 -1.13
CA ALA A 136 -15.24 25.88 -1.63
C ALA A 136 -14.20 26.40 -0.62
N LEU A 137 -13.54 25.46 0.08
CA LEU A 137 -12.43 25.68 1.01
C LEU A 137 -12.79 26.35 2.35
N GLU A 138 -14.06 26.63 2.62
CA GLU A 138 -14.45 27.36 3.83
C GLU A 138 -14.02 26.64 5.11
N PHE A 139 -14.48 25.40 5.31
CA PHE A 139 -14.31 24.73 6.61
C PHE A 139 -12.88 24.28 6.83
N ASN A 140 -12.21 23.77 5.80
CA ASN A 140 -10.84 23.25 5.86
C ASN A 140 -9.76 24.34 5.92
N ARG A 141 -10.09 25.62 5.67
CA ARG A 141 -9.16 26.76 5.83
C ARG A 141 -9.58 27.76 6.91
N ALA A 142 -10.67 27.51 7.63
CA ALA A 142 -11.08 28.33 8.76
C ALA A 142 -10.22 28.06 9.99
N VAL A 143 -10.04 29.06 10.85
CA VAL A 143 -9.53 28.86 12.22
C VAL A 143 -10.74 28.74 13.15
N TRP A 144 -10.94 27.54 13.68
CA TRP A 144 -12.02 27.14 14.58
C TRP A 144 -11.68 27.52 16.03
N ASP A 145 -12.72 27.70 16.85
CA ASP A 145 -12.54 27.84 18.29
C ASP A 145 -12.38 26.44 18.90
N GLY A 146 -11.20 26.15 19.47
CA GLY A 146 -10.83 24.83 19.98
C GLY A 146 -10.79 24.76 21.51
N SER A 147 -11.42 23.75 22.10
CA SER A 147 -11.38 23.47 23.55
C SER A 147 -11.17 21.99 23.84
N THR A 148 -10.18 21.67 24.68
CA THR A 148 -9.83 20.29 25.05
C THR A 148 -10.70 19.75 26.18
N PHE A 149 -10.89 18.44 26.26
CA PHE A 149 -11.57 17.79 27.37
C PHE A 149 -10.96 16.41 27.70
N THR A 150 -11.20 15.96 28.93
CA THR A 150 -10.96 14.59 29.39
C THR A 150 -12.22 14.10 30.10
N ASN A 151 -12.70 12.91 29.75
CA ASN A 151 -13.85 12.28 30.39
C ASN A 151 -13.70 10.74 30.37
N GLU A 152 -14.73 10.02 30.81
CA GLU A 152 -14.72 8.55 30.87
C GLU A 152 -14.56 7.87 29.50
N SER A 153 -14.99 8.53 28.42
CA SER A 153 -14.87 8.02 27.03
C SER A 153 -13.47 8.20 26.45
N GLY A 154 -12.66 9.12 27.00
CA GLY A 154 -11.29 9.38 26.56
C GLY A 154 -10.91 10.86 26.66
N ILE A 155 -9.97 11.26 25.82
CA ILE A 155 -9.48 12.64 25.70
C ILE A 155 -9.83 13.19 24.32
N GLY A 156 -10.03 14.50 24.20
CA GLY A 156 -10.47 15.06 22.94
C GLY A 156 -10.38 16.57 22.81
N VAL A 157 -10.81 17.05 21.64
CA VAL A 157 -10.93 18.46 21.30
C VAL A 157 -12.27 18.70 20.64
N VAL A 158 -12.98 19.74 21.11
CA VAL A 158 -14.19 20.28 20.47
C VAL A 158 -13.77 21.49 19.66
N PHE A 159 -14.13 21.51 18.38
CA PHE A 159 -13.96 22.64 17.47
C PHE A 159 -15.31 23.25 17.13
N LYS A 160 -15.43 24.57 17.23
CA LYS A 160 -16.64 25.32 16.86
C LYS A 160 -16.35 26.34 15.77
N TYR A 161 -17.28 26.48 14.83
CA TYR A 161 -17.21 27.47 13.76
C TYR A 161 -18.60 27.91 13.33
N LEU A 162 -18.73 29.21 13.04
CA LEU A 162 -19.94 29.81 12.51
C LEU A 162 -19.73 30.11 11.02
N SER A 163 -20.40 29.36 10.15
CA SER A 163 -20.50 29.67 8.73
C SER A 163 -21.67 30.62 8.51
N LYS A 164 -21.40 31.87 8.12
CA LYS A 164 -22.41 32.93 8.06
C LYS A 164 -23.39 32.72 6.90
N ASP A 165 -24.57 33.32 7.01
CA ASP A 165 -25.54 33.40 5.92
C ASP A 165 -24.88 33.98 4.65
N GLY A 166 -25.01 33.27 3.53
CA GLY A 166 -24.39 33.63 2.25
C GLY A 166 -22.94 33.18 2.08
N SER A 167 -22.29 32.60 3.10
CA SER A 167 -20.93 32.03 2.97
C SER A 167 -20.90 31.00 1.84
N MET A 168 -19.95 31.19 0.91
CA MET A 168 -19.81 30.38 -0.31
C MET A 168 -21.10 30.24 -1.15
N GLY A 169 -22.09 31.11 -0.91
CA GLY A 169 -23.42 31.11 -1.54
C GLY A 169 -24.50 30.29 -0.84
N PHE A 170 -24.19 29.63 0.28
CA PHE A 170 -25.18 28.85 1.04
C PHE A 170 -26.06 29.74 1.93
N PRO A 171 -27.39 29.52 1.98
CA PRO A 171 -28.28 30.27 2.87
C PRO A 171 -28.14 29.81 4.33
N GLY A 172 -28.40 30.73 5.26
CA GLY A 172 -28.47 30.48 6.70
C GLY A 172 -27.11 30.54 7.39
N ASN A 173 -27.10 31.16 8.57
CA ASN A 173 -26.03 30.96 9.53
C ASN A 173 -26.06 29.50 9.98
N LEU A 174 -24.92 28.83 9.93
CA LEU A 174 -24.75 27.46 10.37
C LEU A 174 -23.70 27.42 11.48
N ASP A 175 -24.17 27.13 12.70
CA ASP A 175 -23.31 26.83 13.84
C ASP A 175 -22.89 25.37 13.76
N VAL A 176 -21.59 25.12 13.63
CA VAL A 176 -21.02 23.78 13.47
C VAL A 176 -20.12 23.46 14.64
N THR A 177 -20.28 22.26 15.19
CA THR A 177 -19.40 21.69 16.21
C THR A 177 -18.85 20.36 15.70
N VAL A 178 -17.53 20.19 15.75
CA VAL A 178 -16.84 18.93 15.46
C VAL A 178 -16.07 18.49 16.69
N THR A 179 -16.37 17.31 17.20
CA THR A 179 -15.72 16.76 18.39
C THR A 179 -14.87 15.57 18.01
N TYR A 180 -13.56 15.65 18.21
CA TYR A 180 -12.65 14.53 18.09
C TYR A 180 -12.41 13.94 19.48
N THR A 181 -12.61 12.63 19.63
CA THR A 181 -12.31 11.88 20.85
C THR A 181 -11.36 10.74 20.51
N LEU A 182 -10.20 10.71 21.17
CA LEU A 182 -9.31 9.56 21.20
C LEU A 182 -9.64 8.70 22.42
N THR A 183 -10.20 7.51 22.18
CA THR A 183 -10.66 6.61 23.25
C THR A 183 -9.51 5.77 23.81
N ASN A 184 -9.73 5.14 24.96
CA ASN A 184 -8.80 4.18 25.55
C ASN A 184 -8.76 2.81 24.83
N ASN A 185 -9.60 2.62 23.81
CA ASN A 185 -9.59 1.43 22.95
C ASN A 185 -8.87 1.69 21.61
N ASN A 186 -8.12 2.80 21.51
CA ASN A 186 -7.48 3.26 20.27
C ASN A 186 -8.46 3.66 19.16
N ASP A 187 -9.69 4.03 19.51
CA ASP A 187 -10.62 4.56 18.51
C ASP A 187 -10.41 6.06 18.34
N LEU A 188 -10.45 6.53 17.09
CA LEU A 188 -10.67 7.94 16.77
C LEU A 188 -12.14 8.13 16.43
N LYS A 189 -12.89 8.71 17.36
CA LYS A 189 -14.30 9.09 17.17
C LYS A 189 -14.42 10.55 16.76
N ILE A 190 -15.24 10.82 15.75
CA ILE A 190 -15.54 12.16 15.27
C ILE A 190 -17.06 12.33 15.27
N ASP A 191 -17.56 13.27 16.07
CA ASP A 191 -18.95 13.67 16.10
C ASP A 191 -19.12 15.02 15.40
N PHE A 192 -20.12 15.12 14.53
CA PHE A 192 -20.51 16.32 13.81
C PHE A 192 -21.89 16.76 14.26
N GLU A 193 -22.01 18.00 14.73
CA GLU A 193 -23.29 18.61 15.07
C GLU A 193 -23.43 19.96 14.36
N ALA A 194 -24.63 20.25 13.84
CA ALA A 194 -24.91 21.57 13.30
C ALA A 194 -26.37 22.01 13.48
N THR A 195 -26.57 23.32 13.64
CA THR A 195 -27.89 23.98 13.67
C THR A 195 -27.88 25.19 12.75
N THR A 196 -29.04 25.52 12.18
CA THR A 196 -29.17 26.61 11.21
C THR A 196 -30.33 27.54 11.54
N ASP A 197 -30.23 28.81 11.16
CA ASP A 197 -31.32 29.80 11.26
C ASP A 197 -32.19 29.90 9.99
N LYS A 198 -31.73 29.31 8.87
CA LYS A 198 -32.49 29.16 7.62
C LYS A 198 -32.26 27.78 7.02
N THR A 199 -33.25 27.24 6.33
CA THR A 199 -33.13 25.95 5.64
C THR A 199 -31.93 25.95 4.69
N THR A 200 -31.05 24.95 4.82
CA THR A 200 -29.80 24.86 4.05
C THR A 200 -29.39 23.41 3.84
N HIS A 201 -28.52 23.13 2.87
CA HIS A 201 -27.94 21.79 2.70
C HIS A 201 -26.70 21.64 3.58
N VAL A 202 -26.58 20.51 4.27
CA VAL A 202 -25.42 20.17 5.12
C VAL A 202 -24.98 18.73 4.82
N ASN A 203 -23.69 18.55 4.55
CA ASN A 203 -23.06 17.25 4.41
C ASN A 203 -21.61 17.37 4.88
N LEU A 204 -21.32 16.90 6.10
CA LEU A 204 -20.01 17.06 6.72
C LEU A 204 -19.24 15.74 6.70
N THR A 205 -17.92 15.81 6.45
CA THR A 205 -17.05 14.64 6.50
C THR A 205 -15.64 14.99 6.98
N HIS A 206 -14.83 13.96 7.19
CA HIS A 206 -13.42 14.06 7.57
C HIS A 206 -12.55 13.48 6.44
N HIS A 207 -11.62 14.27 5.92
CA HIS A 207 -10.85 13.97 4.71
C HIS A 207 -9.41 13.50 5.02
N SER A 208 -9.27 12.58 5.97
CA SER A 208 -7.97 11.95 6.22
C SER A 208 -7.54 11.02 5.09
N TYR A 209 -6.24 11.02 4.85
CA TYR A 209 -5.56 10.14 3.92
C TYR A 209 -4.82 9.08 4.72
N PHE A 210 -5.41 7.90 4.86
CA PHE A 210 -4.90 6.80 5.65
C PHE A 210 -3.90 5.93 4.87
N ASN A 211 -2.85 5.50 5.57
CA ASN A 211 -1.99 4.40 5.17
C ASN A 211 -1.53 3.66 6.43
N LEU A 212 -2.11 2.49 6.69
CA LEU A 212 -1.82 1.71 7.90
C LEU A 212 -0.41 1.10 7.88
N ALA A 213 0.28 1.07 6.73
CA ALA A 213 1.67 0.65 6.63
C ALA A 213 2.65 1.78 7.02
N GLY A 214 2.18 3.03 7.05
CA GLY A 214 3.00 4.23 7.28
C GLY A 214 3.00 5.18 6.08
N THR A 215 3.33 6.45 6.34
CA THR A 215 3.23 7.52 5.33
C THR A 215 4.20 7.41 4.16
N ASP A 216 5.25 6.59 4.28
CA ASP A 216 6.31 6.36 3.30
C ASP A 216 6.05 5.16 2.38
N LYS A 217 4.97 4.41 2.61
CA LYS A 217 4.59 3.23 1.81
C LYS A 217 3.45 3.53 0.85
N LEU A 218 3.16 2.59 -0.04
CA LEU A 218 1.98 2.60 -0.90
C LEU A 218 0.86 1.74 -0.32
N ILE A 219 -0.39 2.09 -0.59
CA ILE A 219 -1.57 1.40 -0.02
C ILE A 219 -1.88 0.06 -0.67
N TYR A 220 -1.15 -0.33 -1.70
CA TYR A 220 -1.48 -1.43 -2.59
C TYR A 220 -1.82 -2.74 -1.89
N ASP A 221 -1.19 -3.02 -0.76
CA ASP A 221 -1.29 -4.31 -0.09
C ASP A 221 -2.38 -4.34 1.00
N HIS A 222 -2.99 -3.19 1.27
CA HIS A 222 -4.17 -3.12 2.11
C HIS A 222 -5.30 -3.94 1.50
N LYS A 223 -6.00 -4.68 2.35
CA LYS A 223 -7.25 -5.35 1.99
C LYS A 223 -8.39 -4.56 2.56
N ILE A 224 -9.35 -4.20 1.72
CA ILE A 224 -10.55 -3.47 2.11
C ILE A 224 -11.79 -4.31 1.86
N LYS A 225 -12.77 -4.17 2.76
CA LYS A 225 -14.12 -4.69 2.62
C LYS A 225 -15.09 -3.57 2.99
N ILE A 226 -16.12 -3.36 2.19
CA ILE A 226 -17.18 -2.37 2.39
C ILE A 226 -18.53 -3.10 2.32
N ASP A 227 -19.35 -2.96 3.36
CA ASP A 227 -20.72 -3.47 3.39
C ASP A 227 -21.65 -2.56 2.55
N ALA A 228 -21.51 -2.66 1.23
CA ALA A 228 -22.24 -1.86 0.25
C ALA A 228 -22.43 -2.65 -1.05
N ASP A 229 -23.69 -2.90 -1.41
CA ASP A 229 -24.02 -3.60 -2.67
C ASP A 229 -24.06 -2.66 -3.87
N ASN A 230 -24.11 -1.34 -3.64
CA ASN A 230 -24.30 -0.34 -4.69
C ASN A 230 -23.29 0.81 -4.58
N ILE A 231 -22.99 1.42 -5.73
CA ILE A 231 -22.34 2.73 -5.82
C ILE A 231 -23.23 3.72 -6.56
N THR A 232 -23.00 5.02 -6.36
CA THR A 232 -23.57 6.03 -7.28
C THR A 232 -22.81 6.01 -8.59
N THR A 233 -23.52 5.97 -9.71
CA THR A 233 -22.92 6.21 -11.02
C THR A 233 -22.53 7.68 -11.18
N ILE A 234 -21.45 7.92 -11.91
CA ILE A 234 -20.91 9.25 -12.19
C ILE A 234 -20.82 9.46 -13.70
N ASP A 235 -20.96 10.70 -14.13
CA ASP A 235 -20.75 11.08 -15.53
C ASP A 235 -19.29 11.48 -15.81
N GLU A 236 -19.04 12.03 -17.00
CA GLU A 236 -17.71 12.49 -17.43
C GLU A 236 -17.14 13.61 -16.57
N ASP A 237 -18.01 14.40 -15.91
CA ASP A 237 -17.63 15.46 -14.95
C ASP A 237 -17.33 14.90 -13.55
N ILE A 238 -17.42 13.57 -13.35
CA ILE A 238 -17.26 12.88 -12.05
C ILE A 238 -18.34 13.34 -11.05
N VAL A 239 -19.55 13.63 -11.54
CA VAL A 239 -20.68 14.05 -10.70
C VAL A 239 -21.78 13.00 -10.75
N PRO A 240 -22.40 12.62 -9.62
CA PRO A 240 -23.49 11.65 -9.65
C PRO A 240 -24.66 12.06 -10.55
N THR A 241 -25.18 11.08 -11.28
CA THR A 241 -26.32 11.23 -12.20
C THR A 241 -27.67 11.05 -11.51
N GLY A 242 -27.68 10.40 -10.34
CA GLY A 242 -28.88 9.92 -9.66
C GLY A 242 -29.09 8.41 -9.76
N GLU A 243 -28.40 7.72 -10.67
CA GLU A 243 -28.51 6.27 -10.83
C GLU A 243 -27.52 5.52 -9.92
N MET A 244 -27.91 4.32 -9.50
CA MET A 244 -27.08 3.40 -8.71
C MET A 244 -26.65 2.21 -9.57
N GLU A 245 -25.43 1.73 -9.34
CA GLU A 245 -24.86 0.54 -9.98
C GLU A 245 -24.60 -0.54 -8.92
N LEU A 246 -25.07 -1.76 -9.19
CA LEU A 246 -24.77 -2.93 -8.37
C LEU A 246 -23.29 -3.31 -8.54
N VAL A 247 -22.56 -3.47 -7.45
CA VAL A 247 -21.12 -3.78 -7.51
C VAL A 247 -20.84 -5.27 -7.74
N LYS A 248 -21.79 -6.15 -7.41
CA LYS A 248 -21.60 -7.61 -7.43
C LYS A 248 -21.10 -8.10 -8.78
N ASN A 249 -20.04 -8.91 -8.75
CA ASN A 249 -19.38 -9.46 -9.96
C ASN A 249 -18.74 -8.37 -10.87
N THR A 250 -18.40 -7.21 -10.33
CA THR A 250 -17.64 -6.17 -11.05
C THR A 250 -16.29 -5.94 -10.37
N ASP A 251 -15.36 -5.26 -11.04
CA ASP A 251 -14.10 -4.82 -10.42
C ASP A 251 -14.31 -3.83 -9.24
N LYS A 252 -15.53 -3.29 -9.07
CA LYS A 252 -15.90 -2.38 -7.98
C LYS A 252 -16.43 -3.12 -6.76
N ASP A 253 -16.55 -4.45 -6.81
CA ASP A 253 -17.06 -5.29 -5.73
C ASP A 253 -16.09 -5.32 -4.54
N LEU A 254 -16.42 -4.58 -3.49
CA LEU A 254 -15.69 -4.59 -2.22
C LEU A 254 -16.49 -5.28 -1.11
N THR A 255 -17.53 -6.07 -1.43
CA THR A 255 -18.36 -6.77 -0.42
C THR A 255 -17.59 -7.88 0.32
N SER A 256 -16.42 -8.26 -0.20
CA SER A 256 -15.45 -9.15 0.43
C SER A 256 -14.05 -8.52 0.44
N TYR A 257 -13.16 -9.04 1.29
CA TYR A 257 -11.80 -8.51 1.42
C TYR A 257 -11.05 -8.57 0.08
N THR A 258 -10.78 -7.40 -0.46
CA THR A 258 -10.14 -7.21 -1.76
C THR A 258 -8.87 -6.39 -1.58
N ARG A 259 -7.76 -6.83 -2.17
CA ARG A 259 -6.50 -6.08 -2.12
C ARG A 259 -6.62 -4.88 -3.05
N ILE A 260 -6.26 -3.69 -2.57
CA ILE A 260 -6.42 -2.45 -3.34
C ILE A 260 -5.68 -2.54 -4.69
N ARG A 261 -4.47 -3.12 -4.72
CA ARG A 261 -3.65 -3.29 -5.93
C ARG A 261 -4.38 -3.97 -7.08
N ASP A 262 -5.27 -4.92 -6.78
CA ASP A 262 -5.86 -5.83 -7.77
C ASP A 262 -6.74 -5.09 -8.81
N HIS A 263 -7.11 -3.83 -8.52
CA HIS A 263 -7.93 -3.00 -9.40
C HIS A 263 -7.33 -1.61 -9.70
N ILE A 264 -6.10 -1.32 -9.25
CA ILE A 264 -5.35 -0.16 -9.74
C ILE A 264 -5.08 -0.35 -11.23
N GLY A 265 -5.20 0.71 -12.02
CA GLY A 265 -5.09 0.65 -13.49
C GLY A 265 -6.34 0.19 -14.24
N LYS A 266 -7.36 -0.36 -13.56
CA LYS A 266 -8.59 -0.85 -14.23
C LYS A 266 -9.66 0.23 -14.44
N PHE A 267 -9.57 1.33 -13.71
CA PHE A 267 -10.57 2.42 -13.76
C PHE A 267 -10.03 3.65 -14.48
N LYS A 268 -10.92 4.48 -15.03
CA LYS A 268 -10.60 5.70 -15.79
C LYS A 268 -9.63 6.64 -15.06
N ASN A 269 -9.69 6.69 -13.73
CA ASN A 269 -8.83 7.54 -12.88
C ASN A 269 -7.68 6.77 -12.22
N ASN A 270 -7.27 5.63 -12.78
CA ASN A 270 -6.18 4.78 -12.27
C ASN A 270 -6.37 4.30 -10.81
N GLY A 271 -7.60 4.20 -10.31
CA GLY A 271 -7.88 3.72 -8.96
C GLY A 271 -9.32 3.99 -8.54
N TYR A 272 -9.65 3.62 -7.31
CA TYR A 272 -10.95 3.83 -6.71
C TYR A 272 -11.23 5.32 -6.54
N HIS A 273 -12.42 5.72 -6.95
CA HIS A 273 -12.98 7.05 -6.72
C HIS A 273 -14.51 6.95 -6.80
N PHE A 274 -15.09 6.11 -5.94
CA PHE A 274 -16.52 5.77 -5.97
C PHE A 274 -17.19 6.04 -4.63
N CYS A 275 -18.46 6.46 -4.69
CA CYS A 275 -19.31 6.60 -3.51
C CYS A 275 -20.11 5.32 -3.33
N TYR A 276 -19.75 4.53 -2.31
CA TYR A 276 -20.40 3.27 -1.92
C TYR A 276 -21.56 3.55 -0.99
N VAL A 277 -22.73 2.99 -1.31
CA VAL A 277 -23.97 3.14 -0.54
C VAL A 277 -24.10 1.96 0.41
N PHE A 278 -24.11 2.22 1.71
CA PHE A 278 -24.06 1.16 2.72
C PHE A 278 -25.35 0.34 2.80
N ASN A 279 -25.21 -0.96 3.10
CA ASN A 279 -26.32 -1.87 3.37
C ASN A 279 -26.83 -1.72 4.82
N LYS A 280 -27.41 -0.57 5.14
CA LYS A 280 -27.95 -0.26 6.47
C LYS A 280 -29.07 0.76 6.40
N ASP A 281 -29.77 0.94 7.53
CA ASP A 281 -30.74 2.02 7.65
C ASP A 281 -30.04 3.39 7.77
N LEU A 282 -30.64 4.43 7.18
CA LEU A 282 -30.04 5.77 7.05
C LEU A 282 -29.56 6.40 8.37
N LYS A 283 -30.19 6.06 9.51
CA LYS A 283 -29.86 6.62 10.83
C LYS A 283 -29.13 5.64 11.75
N GLU A 284 -28.95 4.38 11.33
CA GLU A 284 -28.33 3.34 12.14
C GLU A 284 -26.82 3.55 12.19
N ALA A 285 -26.21 3.57 13.39
CA ALA A 285 -24.75 3.49 13.49
C ALA A 285 -24.32 2.02 13.30
N LYS A 286 -23.60 1.70 12.22
CA LYS A 286 -23.20 0.33 11.89
C LYS A 286 -21.73 0.28 11.48
N LYS A 287 -21.02 -0.80 11.85
CA LYS A 287 -19.69 -1.11 11.30
C LYS A 287 -19.86 -1.51 9.83
N VAL A 288 -19.28 -0.71 8.93
CA VAL A 288 -19.54 -0.78 7.48
C VAL A 288 -18.29 -1.00 6.65
N ILE A 289 -17.10 -0.73 7.19
CA ILE A 289 -15.83 -0.90 6.47
C ILE A 289 -14.83 -1.61 7.36
N GLU A 290 -14.05 -2.49 6.76
CA GLU A 290 -12.91 -3.16 7.39
C GLU A 290 -11.70 -3.06 6.47
N VAL A 291 -10.56 -2.64 7.03
CA VAL A 291 -9.27 -2.53 6.34
C VAL A 291 -8.23 -3.31 7.13
N ILE A 292 -7.42 -4.08 6.42
CA ILE A 292 -6.31 -4.84 6.98
C ILE A 292 -5.04 -4.47 6.22
N GLU A 293 -4.00 -4.12 6.95
CA GLU A 293 -2.65 -4.04 6.40
C GLU A 293 -1.86 -5.27 6.86
N PRO A 294 -1.48 -6.16 5.94
CA PRO A 294 -1.00 -7.50 6.28
C PRO A 294 0.39 -7.54 6.91
N GLU A 295 1.26 -6.55 6.69
CA GLU A 295 2.65 -6.58 7.14
C GLU A 295 2.77 -6.18 8.61
N SER A 296 2.31 -4.99 8.97
CA SER A 296 2.22 -4.49 10.34
C SER A 296 1.17 -5.23 11.17
N GLY A 297 0.16 -5.81 10.50
CA GLY A 297 -0.99 -6.42 11.15
C GLY A 297 -2.01 -5.41 11.66
N ARG A 298 -1.83 -4.10 11.40
CA ARG A 298 -2.80 -3.07 11.77
C ARG A 298 -4.11 -3.28 11.03
N THR A 299 -5.21 -3.11 11.76
CA THR A 299 -6.56 -3.12 11.23
C THR A 299 -7.25 -1.80 11.51
N MET A 300 -8.19 -1.45 10.65
CA MET A 300 -9.10 -0.33 10.84
C MET A 300 -10.52 -0.78 10.52
N ALA A 301 -11.43 -0.58 11.46
CA ALA A 301 -12.87 -0.74 11.24
C ALA A 301 -13.55 0.63 11.28
N VAL A 302 -14.50 0.87 10.38
CA VAL A 302 -15.26 2.13 10.35
C VAL A 302 -16.71 1.87 10.72
N THR A 303 -17.16 2.54 11.78
CA THR A 303 -18.58 2.60 12.17
C THR A 303 -19.12 3.99 11.84
N ALA A 304 -20.25 4.07 11.14
CA ALA A 304 -20.78 5.36 10.68
C ALA A 304 -22.30 5.43 10.73
N THR A 305 -22.82 6.63 10.99
CA THR A 305 -24.24 7.00 10.87
C THR A 305 -24.61 7.49 9.47
N GLN A 306 -23.67 8.08 8.75
CA GLN A 306 -23.82 8.47 7.35
C GLN A 306 -24.22 7.28 6.44
N PRO A 307 -24.96 7.52 5.34
CA PRO A 307 -25.49 6.46 4.49
C PRO A 307 -24.49 5.92 3.45
N SER A 308 -23.35 6.60 3.27
CA SER A 308 -22.37 6.24 2.24
C SER A 308 -20.95 6.58 2.64
N VAL A 309 -19.99 6.10 1.84
CA VAL A 309 -18.57 6.49 1.91
C VAL A 309 -18.05 6.82 0.53
N GLN A 310 -17.31 7.92 0.40
CA GLN A 310 -16.41 8.09 -0.74
C GLN A 310 -15.14 7.29 -0.46
N PHE A 311 -14.92 6.22 -1.22
CA PHE A 311 -13.64 5.53 -1.24
C PHE A 311 -12.79 6.11 -2.37
N TYR A 312 -11.68 6.73 -1.99
CA TYR A 312 -10.73 7.33 -2.90
C TYR A 312 -9.33 6.81 -2.60
N SER A 313 -8.69 6.14 -3.57
CA SER A 313 -7.38 5.52 -3.40
C SER A 313 -6.20 6.47 -3.69
N GLY A 314 -6.37 7.77 -3.50
CA GLY A 314 -5.27 8.74 -3.59
C GLY A 314 -4.70 8.95 -5.00
N ASN A 315 -5.52 8.76 -6.05
CA ASN A 315 -5.06 8.65 -7.43
C ASN A 315 -4.41 9.93 -7.99
N ALA A 316 -4.87 11.09 -7.54
CA ALA A 316 -4.42 12.42 -7.96
C ALA A 316 -3.48 13.11 -6.96
N ILE A 317 -2.93 12.36 -5.99
CA ILE A 317 -1.87 12.90 -5.12
C ILE A 317 -0.68 13.24 -6.00
N SER A 318 -0.25 14.51 -5.98
CA SER A 318 0.84 14.99 -6.82
C SER A 318 2.20 14.59 -6.25
N GLU A 319 3.07 14.07 -7.11
CA GLU A 319 4.49 13.77 -6.82
C GLU A 319 5.35 15.00 -6.49
N LYS A 320 4.75 16.20 -6.49
CA LYS A 320 5.39 17.44 -6.07
C LYS A 320 5.19 17.72 -4.57
N ILE A 321 4.32 16.97 -3.90
CA ILE A 321 3.99 17.18 -2.50
C ILE A 321 5.04 16.48 -1.63
N ILE A 322 5.84 17.28 -0.94
CA ILE A 322 6.70 16.80 0.15
C ILE A 322 5.90 16.89 1.45
N GLY A 323 5.53 15.73 1.97
CA GLY A 323 4.77 15.58 3.20
C GLY A 323 5.62 15.58 4.46
N LYS A 324 5.02 15.09 5.55
CA LYS A 324 5.71 14.87 6.82
C LYS A 324 6.96 14.01 6.65
N TYR A 325 7.95 14.27 7.49
CA TYR A 325 9.22 13.53 7.54
C TYR A 325 10.04 13.60 6.24
N GLY A 326 9.77 14.59 5.39
CA GLY A 326 10.42 14.75 4.09
C GLY A 326 10.00 13.71 3.04
N VAL A 327 8.92 12.96 3.29
CA VAL A 327 8.45 11.93 2.36
C VAL A 327 7.82 12.56 1.13
N ASN A 328 8.23 12.13 -0.06
CA ASN A 328 7.55 12.49 -1.30
C ASN A 328 6.27 11.66 -1.46
N TYR A 329 5.11 12.31 -1.40
CA TYR A 329 3.83 11.64 -1.64
C TYR A 329 3.56 11.49 -3.12
N LYS A 330 3.04 10.33 -3.51
CA LYS A 330 2.75 9.97 -4.90
C LYS A 330 1.35 9.37 -5.02
N PRO A 331 0.84 9.16 -6.24
CA PRO A 331 -0.42 8.44 -6.41
C PRO A 331 -0.42 7.15 -5.59
N HIS A 332 -1.52 6.92 -4.86
CA HIS A 332 -1.72 5.75 -3.99
C HIS A 332 -0.81 5.67 -2.76
N SER A 333 -0.20 6.78 -2.32
CA SER A 333 0.45 6.87 -1.00
C SER A 333 -0.54 6.71 0.17
N ALA A 334 -1.83 6.97 -0.04
CA ALA A 334 -2.88 6.82 0.97
C ALA A 334 -4.27 6.71 0.33
N PHE A 335 -5.27 6.31 1.13
CA PHE A 335 -6.67 6.31 0.74
C PHE A 335 -7.55 7.12 1.71
N CYS A 336 -8.68 7.60 1.22
CA CYS A 336 -9.71 8.27 2.02
C CYS A 336 -10.95 7.40 2.16
N LEU A 337 -11.59 7.47 3.33
CA LEU A 337 -12.88 6.86 3.63
C LEU A 337 -13.83 7.94 4.16
N GLU A 338 -14.27 8.83 3.28
CA GLU A 338 -15.08 9.98 3.66
C GLU A 338 -16.54 9.52 3.86
N THR A 339 -16.94 9.22 5.09
CA THR A 339 -18.34 8.90 5.39
C THR A 339 -19.19 10.15 5.21
N GLN A 340 -20.21 10.09 4.37
CA GLN A 340 -20.98 11.26 3.93
C GLN A 340 -22.36 10.87 3.36
N HIS A 341 -23.19 11.87 3.07
CA HIS A 341 -24.35 11.71 2.20
C HIS A 341 -23.89 11.63 0.73
N LEU A 342 -24.79 11.13 -0.13
CA LEU A 342 -24.51 10.94 -1.54
C LEU A 342 -24.17 12.29 -2.22
N PRO A 343 -23.11 12.36 -3.05
CA PRO A 343 -22.76 13.61 -3.71
C PRO A 343 -23.87 14.10 -4.65
N ASN A 344 -23.92 15.41 -4.86
CA ASN A 344 -24.93 16.08 -5.69
C ASN A 344 -26.40 15.88 -5.24
N THR A 345 -26.65 15.33 -4.05
CA THR A 345 -28.00 15.22 -3.44
C THR A 345 -28.87 16.46 -3.58
N PRO A 346 -28.38 17.72 -3.43
CA PRO A 346 -29.20 18.92 -3.61
C PRO A 346 -29.93 19.02 -4.96
N ASN A 347 -29.48 18.28 -5.97
CA ASN A 347 -30.06 18.25 -7.31
C ASN A 347 -30.69 16.89 -7.67
N LEU A 348 -30.70 15.91 -6.76
CA LEU A 348 -31.09 14.53 -7.02
C LEU A 348 -32.18 14.10 -6.01
N PRO A 349 -33.46 14.34 -6.32
CA PRO A 349 -34.56 14.15 -5.36
C PRO A 349 -34.81 12.69 -4.98
N ASN A 350 -34.23 11.73 -5.71
CA ASN A 350 -34.29 10.31 -5.39
C ASN A 350 -33.25 9.89 -4.32
N PHE A 351 -32.32 10.76 -3.95
CA PHE A 351 -31.35 10.52 -2.88
C PHE A 351 -31.89 11.00 -1.51
N PRO A 352 -31.43 10.39 -0.40
CA PRO A 352 -31.79 10.88 0.95
C PRO A 352 -31.42 12.35 1.12
N THR A 353 -32.37 13.15 1.61
CA THR A 353 -32.19 14.61 1.71
C THR A 353 -31.04 15.01 2.63
N THR A 354 -30.36 16.10 2.26
CA THR A 354 -29.33 16.79 3.05
C THR A 354 -29.81 18.13 3.60
N LEU A 355 -31.12 18.43 3.48
CA LEU A 355 -31.69 19.66 4.02
C LEU A 355 -31.74 19.61 5.55
N LEU A 356 -31.19 20.64 6.17
CA LEU A 356 -31.35 20.95 7.58
C LEU A 356 -32.27 22.17 7.70
N LYS A 357 -33.33 22.06 8.49
CA LYS A 357 -34.27 23.17 8.76
C LYS A 357 -33.98 23.86 10.09
N PRO A 358 -34.47 25.09 10.31
CA PRO A 358 -34.47 25.69 11.64
C PRO A 358 -35.17 24.79 12.66
N ASN A 359 -34.63 24.75 13.88
CA ASN A 359 -35.06 23.88 14.99
C ASN A 359 -34.75 22.38 14.83
N GLU A 360 -34.10 21.97 13.74
CA GLU A 360 -33.52 20.64 13.62
C GLU A 360 -32.03 20.68 14.02
N THR A 361 -31.48 19.52 14.39
CA THR A 361 -30.05 19.37 14.64
C THR A 361 -29.51 18.28 13.73
N TYR A 362 -28.54 18.64 12.89
CA TYR A 362 -27.73 17.67 12.17
C TYR A 362 -26.85 16.95 13.19
N LYS A 363 -26.86 15.62 13.19
CA LYS A 363 -26.05 14.78 14.09
C LYS A 363 -25.56 13.56 13.36
N GLU A 364 -24.26 13.50 13.15
CA GLU A 364 -23.60 12.41 12.44
C GLU A 364 -22.29 12.11 13.15
N HIS A 365 -21.86 10.86 13.12
CA HIS A 365 -20.58 10.45 13.69
C HIS A 365 -19.94 9.32 12.88
N VAL A 366 -18.62 9.28 12.96
CA VAL A 366 -17.77 8.21 12.45
C VAL A 366 -16.79 7.79 13.53
N ILE A 367 -16.56 6.48 13.64
CA ILE A 367 -15.56 5.89 14.54
C ILE A 367 -14.61 5.09 13.68
N TYR A 368 -13.33 5.47 13.71
CA TYR A 368 -12.23 4.69 13.17
C TYR A 368 -11.61 3.88 14.31
N SER A 369 -11.96 2.60 14.39
CA SER A 369 -11.47 1.67 15.40
C SER A 369 -10.21 0.98 14.91
N PHE A 370 -9.10 1.20 15.60
CA PHE A 370 -7.81 0.60 15.25
C PHE A 370 -7.50 -0.60 16.13
N GLY A 371 -6.99 -1.66 15.51
CA GLY A 371 -6.60 -2.88 16.20
C GLY A 371 -5.46 -3.59 15.50
N ILE A 372 -5.20 -4.80 15.98
CA ILE A 372 -4.28 -5.75 15.35
C ILE A 372 -5.11 -6.96 14.91
N THR A 373 -4.80 -7.54 13.76
CA THR A 373 -5.44 -8.79 13.32
C THR A 373 -5.33 -9.83 14.42
N SER A 374 -6.46 -10.33 14.93
CA SER A 374 -6.46 -11.51 15.81
C SER A 374 -5.88 -12.70 15.03
N GLU A 375 -5.12 -13.55 15.71
CA GLU A 375 -4.34 -14.65 15.12
C GLU A 375 -5.15 -15.65 14.26
N GLU A 376 -6.48 -15.52 14.17
CA GLU A 376 -7.38 -16.45 13.46
C GLU A 376 -7.74 -16.08 12.01
N ALA A 377 -7.37 -14.90 11.49
CA ALA A 377 -7.60 -14.55 10.07
C ALA A 377 -6.34 -14.63 9.18
N SER A 378 -5.20 -15.03 9.75
CA SER A 378 -3.95 -15.27 9.01
C SER A 378 -3.63 -16.76 8.95
N THR A 379 -4.37 -17.51 8.15
CA THR A 379 -3.80 -18.72 7.51
C THR A 379 -2.99 -18.33 6.26
N LYS A 380 -2.12 -17.32 6.39
CA LYS A 380 -0.84 -17.41 5.69
C LYS A 380 0.14 -18.01 6.68
N PRO A 381 0.87 -19.08 6.32
CA PRO A 381 1.96 -19.53 7.16
C PRO A 381 2.85 -18.33 7.41
N LYS A 382 3.29 -18.10 8.66
CA LYS A 382 4.48 -17.28 8.93
C LYS A 382 5.44 -17.58 7.79
N LYS A 383 5.85 -16.58 6.97
CA LYS A 383 6.92 -16.80 5.99
C LYS A 383 7.97 -17.52 6.81
N LYS A 384 8.19 -18.82 6.56
CA LYS A 384 9.22 -19.57 7.28
C LYS A 384 10.45 -18.68 7.14
N LYS A 385 11.08 -18.29 8.24
CA LYS A 385 12.37 -17.58 8.19
C LYS A 385 13.16 -18.36 7.17
N ARG A 386 13.41 -17.75 6.00
CA ARG A 386 13.98 -18.49 4.89
C ARG A 386 15.32 -18.98 5.40
N PRO A 387 15.70 -20.23 5.11
CA PRO A 387 16.96 -20.75 5.58
C PRO A 387 18.07 -19.80 5.13
N ILE A 388 18.68 -19.09 6.08
CA ILE A 388 19.81 -18.22 5.80
C ILE A 388 20.94 -19.14 5.40
N ALA A 389 21.48 -18.94 4.21
CA ALA A 389 22.52 -19.80 3.65
C ALA A 389 23.75 -19.86 4.57
N LEU A 390 24.08 -18.74 5.22
CA LEU A 390 25.12 -18.66 6.23
C LEU A 390 24.85 -19.58 7.42
N GLU A 391 23.64 -19.53 8.00
CA GLU A 391 23.23 -20.39 9.12
C GLU A 391 23.20 -21.88 8.73
N ASN A 392 23.00 -22.19 7.46
CA ASN A 392 22.93 -23.55 6.92
C ASN A 392 24.28 -24.10 6.40
N GLY A 393 25.40 -23.45 6.73
CA GLY A 393 26.74 -23.92 6.36
C GLY A 393 26.97 -23.95 4.85
N LYS A 394 26.33 -23.05 4.10
CA LYS A 394 26.50 -22.95 2.65
C LYS A 394 27.74 -22.18 2.23
N PHE A 395 28.35 -21.47 3.17
CA PHE A 395 29.61 -20.75 3.02
C PHE A 395 30.71 -21.57 3.69
N PHE A 396 31.85 -21.72 3.02
CA PHE A 396 33.01 -22.42 3.54
C PHE A 396 34.29 -21.95 2.85
N GLU A 397 35.44 -22.28 3.41
CA GLU A 397 36.74 -21.99 2.80
C GLU A 397 37.33 -23.24 2.14
N SER A 398 37.96 -23.07 0.98
CA SER A 398 38.75 -24.11 0.30
C SER A 398 39.91 -23.47 -0.42
N ASP A 399 41.13 -23.98 -0.24
CA ASP A 399 42.35 -23.46 -0.87
C ASP A 399 42.54 -21.93 -0.74
N GLY A 400 42.21 -21.38 0.43
CA GLY A 400 42.30 -19.95 0.73
C GLY A 400 41.24 -19.08 0.05
N ARG A 401 40.23 -19.70 -0.59
CA ARG A 401 39.12 -19.03 -1.27
C ARG A 401 37.83 -19.18 -0.49
N LYS A 402 37.00 -18.15 -0.55
CA LYS A 402 35.65 -18.16 0.01
C LYS A 402 34.70 -18.79 -1.00
N MET A 403 34.14 -19.93 -0.63
CA MET A 403 33.30 -20.73 -1.49
C MET A 403 31.84 -20.67 -1.05
N LEU A 404 30.94 -20.69 -2.04
CA LEU A 404 29.50 -20.82 -1.86
C LEU A 404 29.03 -22.15 -2.45
N TYR A 405 28.25 -22.90 -1.68
CA TYR A 405 27.74 -24.21 -2.08
C TYR A 405 26.93 -24.14 -3.39
N GLY A 406 27.44 -24.67 -4.50
CA GLY A 406 26.68 -24.77 -5.74
C GLY A 406 26.24 -26.18 -6.13
N GLY A 407 26.49 -27.21 -5.33
CA GLY A 407 26.02 -28.56 -5.64
C GLY A 407 26.72 -29.66 -4.84
N LYS A 408 26.37 -30.92 -5.10
CA LYS A 408 26.97 -32.07 -4.37
C LYS A 408 28.40 -32.35 -4.81
N ASP A 409 28.72 -32.04 -6.06
CA ASP A 409 30.07 -32.20 -6.58
C ASP A 409 30.90 -30.96 -6.22
N SER A 410 32.10 -31.19 -5.70
CA SER A 410 33.06 -30.15 -5.33
C SER A 410 33.34 -29.14 -6.45
N ILE A 411 33.26 -29.55 -7.73
CA ILE A 411 33.48 -28.67 -8.87
C ILE A 411 32.32 -27.69 -9.14
N GLN A 412 31.18 -27.87 -8.46
CA GLN A 412 29.99 -27.04 -8.64
C GLN A 412 29.95 -25.84 -7.71
N HIS A 413 30.89 -25.71 -6.77
CA HIS A 413 30.89 -24.60 -5.83
C HIS A 413 31.31 -23.28 -6.50
N PHE A 414 30.67 -22.18 -6.12
CA PHE A 414 31.01 -20.85 -6.63
C PHE A 414 32.16 -20.26 -5.82
N ASP A 415 33.19 -19.78 -6.49
CA ASP A 415 34.20 -18.92 -5.87
C ASP A 415 33.61 -17.51 -5.72
N ILE A 416 33.36 -17.11 -4.47
CA ILE A 416 32.77 -15.81 -4.12
C ILE A 416 33.77 -14.95 -3.35
N SER A 417 35.07 -15.23 -3.48
CA SER A 417 36.14 -14.51 -2.77
C SER A 417 36.12 -13.01 -3.02
N ASN A 418 35.65 -12.59 -4.19
CA ASN A 418 35.53 -11.18 -4.56
C ASN A 418 34.09 -10.64 -4.49
N SER A 419 33.14 -11.37 -3.88
CA SER A 419 31.71 -10.97 -3.87
C SER A 419 31.48 -9.60 -3.24
N SER A 420 30.59 -8.80 -3.84
CA SER A 420 30.08 -7.55 -3.25
C SER A 420 28.86 -7.75 -2.35
N LEU A 421 28.35 -8.97 -2.24
CA LEU A 421 27.14 -9.30 -1.47
C LEU A 421 27.46 -9.69 -0.03
N LYS A 422 26.56 -9.38 0.91
CA LYS A 422 26.69 -9.71 2.33
C LYS A 422 26.20 -11.14 2.60
N ASP A 423 27.02 -11.98 3.23
CA ASP A 423 26.70 -13.42 3.41
C ASP A 423 25.37 -13.68 4.13
N GLY A 424 25.05 -12.86 5.14
CA GLY A 424 23.83 -12.97 5.94
C GLY A 424 22.53 -12.67 5.17
N GLN A 425 22.64 -12.18 3.93
CA GLN A 425 21.52 -11.84 3.06
C GLN A 425 21.20 -12.90 2.01
N PHE A 426 21.99 -13.98 1.92
CA PHE A 426 21.69 -15.12 1.05
C PHE A 426 20.70 -16.10 1.69
N HIS A 427 19.75 -16.61 0.89
CA HIS A 427 18.78 -17.64 1.31
C HIS A 427 18.83 -18.90 0.44
N TYR A 428 18.27 -20.00 0.99
CA TYR A 428 18.06 -21.32 0.38
C TYR A 428 19.30 -22.19 0.13
N GLY A 429 20.21 -21.75 -0.74
CA GLY A 429 21.42 -22.50 -1.12
C GLY A 429 21.17 -23.94 -1.55
N ILE A 430 20.23 -24.12 -2.48
CA ILE A 430 19.85 -25.45 -3.00
C ILE A 430 20.81 -25.96 -4.08
N GLY A 431 21.69 -25.10 -4.60
CA GLY A 431 22.71 -25.39 -5.61
C GLY A 431 22.24 -25.21 -7.05
N ARG A 432 23.20 -25.19 -7.97
CA ARG A 432 23.05 -25.07 -9.42
C ARG A 432 22.08 -26.12 -9.96
N GLU A 433 21.37 -25.76 -11.03
CA GLU A 433 20.56 -26.68 -11.86
C GLU A 433 19.42 -27.41 -11.12
N LYS A 434 19.03 -26.93 -9.94
CA LYS A 434 17.81 -27.39 -9.25
C LYS A 434 16.54 -26.92 -9.94
N PHE A 435 16.57 -25.70 -10.46
CA PHE A 435 15.61 -25.14 -11.41
C PHE A 435 16.37 -24.90 -12.71
N PRO A 436 16.48 -25.93 -13.57
CA PRO A 436 17.30 -25.84 -14.76
C PRO A 436 16.69 -24.86 -15.76
N ALA A 437 17.57 -24.01 -16.32
CA ALA A 437 17.20 -23.10 -17.38
C ALA A 437 16.79 -23.88 -18.64
N LEU A 438 15.84 -23.35 -19.40
CA LEU A 438 15.51 -23.88 -20.71
C LEU A 438 16.55 -23.36 -21.72
N LEU A 439 17.18 -24.26 -22.48
CA LEU A 439 18.29 -23.94 -23.39
C LEU A 439 17.90 -23.97 -24.86
N ASN A 440 16.92 -24.81 -25.20
CA ASN A 440 16.45 -25.04 -26.56
C ASN A 440 14.92 -24.86 -26.60
N PRO A 441 14.42 -23.63 -26.42
CA PRO A 441 12.98 -23.39 -26.33
C PRO A 441 12.27 -23.64 -27.66
N GLU A 442 11.24 -24.48 -27.61
CA GLU A 442 10.27 -24.68 -28.68
C GLU A 442 9.11 -23.69 -28.56
N PHE A 443 8.59 -23.26 -29.71
CA PHE A 443 7.46 -22.33 -29.78
C PHE A 443 6.31 -22.92 -30.60
N ILE A 444 5.09 -22.52 -30.23
CA ILE A 444 3.85 -22.82 -30.92
C ILE A 444 3.21 -21.55 -31.48
N THR A 445 2.29 -21.72 -32.42
CA THR A 445 1.55 -20.60 -33.02
C THR A 445 0.52 -20.01 -32.05
N ILE A 446 0.08 -18.76 -32.28
CA ILE A 446 -1.06 -18.15 -31.57
C ILE A 446 -2.28 -19.09 -31.55
N LYS A 447 -2.61 -19.69 -32.69
CA LYS A 447 -3.77 -20.59 -32.83
C LYS A 447 -3.70 -21.79 -31.89
N GLN A 448 -2.51 -22.37 -31.71
CA GLN A 448 -2.31 -23.48 -30.79
C GLN A 448 -2.36 -22.99 -29.34
N ALA A 449 -1.67 -21.88 -29.06
CA ALA A 449 -1.62 -21.28 -27.72
C ALA A 449 -2.99 -20.82 -27.20
N ASP A 450 -3.90 -20.38 -28.07
CA ASP A 450 -5.24 -19.91 -27.69
C ASP A 450 -6.13 -21.03 -27.13
N THR A 451 -5.76 -22.30 -27.36
CA THR A 451 -6.41 -23.46 -26.74
C THR A 451 -5.91 -23.77 -25.33
N ILE A 452 -4.83 -23.12 -24.90
CA ILE A 452 -4.11 -23.38 -23.64
C ILE A 452 -4.30 -22.23 -22.65
N TRP A 453 -4.30 -20.98 -23.14
CA TRP A 453 -4.20 -19.79 -22.30
C TRP A 453 -5.50 -19.00 -22.24
N GLU A 454 -5.89 -18.62 -21.02
CA GLU A 454 -6.99 -17.69 -20.77
C GLU A 454 -6.57 -16.26 -21.09
N ASP A 455 -7.52 -15.42 -21.51
CA ASP A 455 -7.30 -14.02 -21.92
C ASP A 455 -6.49 -13.18 -20.93
N ASN A 456 -6.65 -13.43 -19.62
CA ASN A 456 -5.98 -12.71 -18.54
C ASN A 456 -4.60 -13.28 -18.16
N SER A 457 -4.14 -14.35 -18.81
CA SER A 457 -2.84 -14.97 -18.53
C SER A 457 -1.72 -13.97 -18.82
N ARG A 458 -0.75 -13.83 -17.89
CA ARG A 458 0.39 -12.91 -18.02
C ARG A 458 1.54 -13.52 -18.82
N PHE A 459 2.18 -12.70 -19.64
CA PHE A 459 3.30 -13.04 -20.50
C PHE A 459 4.36 -11.94 -20.49
N LEU A 460 5.61 -12.33 -20.71
CA LEU A 460 6.62 -11.43 -21.25
C LEU A 460 6.61 -11.58 -22.77
N LEU A 461 6.49 -10.48 -23.49
CA LEU A 461 6.57 -10.43 -24.96
C LEU A 461 7.85 -9.71 -25.35
N ALA A 462 8.69 -10.30 -26.19
CA ALA A 462 9.86 -9.68 -26.77
C ALA A 462 9.71 -9.61 -28.30
N HIS A 463 10.22 -8.56 -28.93
CA HIS A 463 10.19 -8.41 -30.38
C HIS A 463 11.43 -7.71 -30.94
N SER A 464 11.90 -8.20 -32.09
CA SER A 464 12.95 -7.59 -32.89
C SER A 464 12.64 -7.78 -34.37
N GLY A 465 12.29 -6.68 -35.04
CA GLY A 465 11.79 -6.73 -36.42
C GLY A 465 10.52 -7.56 -36.52
N ASN A 466 10.57 -8.64 -37.30
CA ASN A 466 9.42 -9.54 -37.50
C ASN A 466 9.44 -10.77 -36.56
N ASP A 467 10.52 -10.96 -35.78
CA ASP A 467 10.58 -12.04 -34.79
C ASP A 467 9.95 -11.55 -33.48
N ILE A 468 8.86 -12.20 -33.06
CA ILE A 468 8.07 -11.82 -31.90
C ILE A 468 7.83 -13.08 -31.07
N LYS A 469 8.25 -13.07 -29.81
CA LYS A 469 8.18 -14.22 -28.91
C LYS A 469 7.49 -13.89 -27.61
N ALA A 470 6.60 -14.77 -27.16
CA ALA A 470 5.84 -14.64 -25.93
C ALA A 470 6.16 -15.77 -24.95
N TYR A 471 6.51 -15.42 -23.73
CA TYR A 471 6.89 -16.34 -22.65
C TYR A 471 5.86 -16.24 -21.54
N SER A 472 5.10 -17.30 -21.29
CA SER A 472 4.09 -17.25 -20.23
C SER A 472 4.77 -17.11 -18.87
N VAL A 473 4.24 -16.24 -18.00
CA VAL A 473 4.77 -16.10 -16.64
C VAL A 473 4.64 -17.43 -15.89
N LYS A 474 3.60 -18.22 -16.18
CA LYS A 474 3.42 -19.56 -15.60
C LYS A 474 4.55 -20.52 -15.97
N ASP A 475 4.96 -20.59 -17.24
CA ASP A 475 6.09 -21.46 -17.64
C ASP A 475 7.41 -20.89 -17.12
N LEU A 476 7.57 -19.56 -17.11
CA LEU A 476 8.72 -18.92 -16.50
C LEU A 476 8.79 -19.17 -14.99
N THR A 477 7.71 -19.42 -14.26
CA THR A 477 7.82 -19.83 -12.84
C THR A 477 8.39 -21.24 -12.65
N ARG A 478 8.41 -22.07 -13.71
CA ARG A 478 8.96 -23.43 -13.68
C ARG A 478 10.43 -23.46 -14.11
N HIS A 479 10.78 -22.67 -15.12
CA HIS A 479 12.15 -22.61 -15.66
C HIS A 479 12.99 -21.48 -15.03
N GLU A 480 12.33 -20.38 -14.64
CA GLU A 480 12.85 -19.08 -14.16
C GLU A 480 13.81 -18.36 -15.12
N VAL A 481 14.54 -19.09 -15.96
CA VAL A 481 15.40 -18.60 -17.04
C VAL A 481 15.13 -19.42 -18.31
N VAL A 482 14.85 -18.74 -19.42
CA VAL A 482 14.76 -19.32 -20.77
C VAL A 482 15.81 -18.63 -21.63
N ASN A 483 16.89 -19.34 -21.97
CA ASN A 483 17.88 -18.88 -22.94
C ASN A 483 17.31 -19.13 -24.34
N ASP A 484 17.24 -18.08 -25.14
CA ASP A 484 16.61 -18.09 -26.45
C ASP A 484 17.42 -17.23 -27.44
N VAL A 485 16.98 -17.16 -28.69
CA VAL A 485 17.52 -16.33 -29.76
C VAL A 485 16.37 -15.56 -30.40
N LEU A 486 16.44 -14.23 -30.40
CA LEU A 486 15.45 -13.34 -31.02
C LEU A 486 16.10 -12.62 -32.21
N ASN A 487 15.63 -12.90 -33.43
CA ASN A 487 16.17 -12.36 -34.69
C ASN A 487 17.71 -12.53 -34.80
N GLY A 488 18.20 -13.72 -34.43
CA GLY A 488 19.63 -14.04 -34.42
C GLY A 488 20.42 -13.49 -33.22
N GLN A 489 19.79 -12.71 -32.33
CA GLN A 489 20.42 -12.21 -31.10
C GLN A 489 20.11 -13.12 -29.91
N PRO A 490 21.13 -13.69 -29.25
CA PRO A 490 20.98 -14.40 -27.98
C PRO A 490 20.35 -13.51 -26.90
N ILE A 491 19.25 -14.00 -26.34
CA ILE A 491 18.53 -13.36 -25.23
C ILE A 491 18.24 -14.36 -24.13
N MET A 492 17.87 -13.87 -22.95
CA MET A 492 17.21 -14.66 -21.92
C MET A 492 15.93 -13.98 -21.44
N ALA A 493 14.86 -14.75 -21.35
CA ALA A 493 13.64 -14.35 -20.64
C ALA A 493 13.68 -14.88 -19.21
N VAL A 494 13.50 -13.99 -18.25
CA VAL A 494 13.68 -14.31 -16.83
C VAL A 494 12.48 -13.82 -16.04
N TYR A 495 12.01 -14.61 -15.06
CA TYR A 495 10.95 -14.19 -14.14
C TYR A 495 11.19 -14.68 -12.71
N CYS A 496 11.17 -13.75 -11.76
CA CYS A 496 11.31 -14.03 -10.35
C CYS A 496 9.93 -14.11 -9.69
N ILE A 497 9.52 -15.31 -9.29
CA ILE A 497 8.25 -15.49 -8.58
C ILE A 497 8.24 -14.81 -7.20
N LEU A 498 9.39 -14.68 -6.55
CA LEU A 498 9.50 -14.10 -5.20
C LEU A 498 9.36 -12.58 -5.19
N ALA A 499 9.83 -11.92 -6.24
CA ALA A 499 9.77 -10.48 -6.40
C ALA A 499 8.64 -10.04 -7.36
N ASP A 500 8.00 -10.97 -8.07
CA ASP A 500 7.00 -10.73 -9.13
C ASP A 500 7.57 -9.83 -10.25
N LEU A 501 8.74 -10.22 -10.76
CA LEU A 501 9.49 -9.42 -11.74
C LEU A 501 9.95 -10.24 -12.92
N GLY A 502 9.57 -9.79 -14.11
CA GLY A 502 10.07 -10.31 -15.37
C GLY A 502 10.96 -9.30 -16.08
N ALA A 503 11.94 -9.80 -16.84
CA ALA A 503 12.74 -9.00 -17.75
C ALA A 503 13.29 -9.87 -18.89
N ILE A 504 13.65 -9.20 -19.99
CA ILE A 504 14.36 -9.80 -21.13
C ILE A 504 15.75 -9.17 -21.16
N TYR A 505 16.79 -10.01 -21.18
CA TYR A 505 18.18 -9.56 -21.25
C TYR A 505 18.83 -10.08 -22.53
N GLU A 506 19.68 -9.29 -23.14
CA GLU A 506 20.68 -9.77 -24.08
C GLU A 506 21.77 -10.53 -23.32
N ARG A 507 22.34 -11.53 -23.98
CA ARG A 507 23.38 -12.39 -23.38
C ARG A 507 24.63 -12.53 -24.25
N ASN A 508 24.80 -11.63 -25.22
CA ASN A 508 26.05 -11.44 -25.96
C ASN A 508 26.86 -10.30 -25.37
N TYR A 509 28.10 -10.60 -25.02
CA TYR A 509 29.09 -9.66 -24.53
C TYR A 509 30.23 -9.58 -25.56
N GLY A 510 30.05 -8.70 -26.55
CA GLY A 510 30.88 -8.68 -27.75
C GLY A 510 30.61 -9.92 -28.60
N ASP A 511 31.67 -10.64 -28.97
CA ASP A 511 31.56 -11.91 -29.72
C ASP A 511 31.31 -13.13 -28.80
N THR A 512 31.16 -12.92 -27.50
CA THR A 512 30.97 -13.99 -26.52
C THR A 512 29.52 -14.13 -26.10
N GLU A 513 28.93 -15.29 -26.33
CA GLU A 513 27.61 -15.66 -25.80
C GLU A 513 27.75 -16.28 -24.40
N LEU A 514 26.96 -15.80 -23.44
CA LEU A 514 26.85 -16.40 -22.10
C LEU A 514 25.54 -17.15 -21.94
N THR A 515 25.58 -18.26 -21.20
CA THR A 515 24.43 -19.09 -20.86
C THR A 515 24.06 -18.90 -19.40
N PHE A 516 22.88 -18.34 -19.14
CA PHE A 516 22.44 -18.05 -17.77
C PHE A 516 21.57 -19.15 -17.17
N ALA A 517 21.67 -19.32 -15.85
CA ALA A 517 20.81 -20.17 -15.06
C ALA A 517 20.66 -19.62 -13.64
N LEU A 518 19.81 -20.25 -12.82
CA LEU A 518 19.73 -19.93 -11.39
C LEU A 518 20.88 -20.55 -10.62
N SER A 519 21.46 -19.77 -9.69
CA SER A 519 22.51 -20.26 -8.79
C SER A 519 22.00 -21.22 -7.71
N GLY A 520 20.67 -21.24 -7.50
CA GLY A 520 20.03 -21.89 -6.36
C GLY A 520 20.04 -21.05 -5.08
N TYR A 521 20.38 -19.77 -5.19
CA TYR A 521 20.27 -18.79 -4.13
C TYR A 521 19.27 -17.71 -4.48
N THR A 522 18.71 -17.13 -3.44
CA THR A 522 18.06 -15.83 -3.48
C THR A 522 18.81 -14.89 -2.54
N TYR A 523 18.69 -13.60 -2.80
CA TYR A 523 19.36 -12.55 -2.05
C TYR A 523 18.42 -11.36 -1.86
N PHE A 524 18.52 -10.71 -0.71
CA PHE A 524 17.80 -9.47 -0.41
C PHE A 524 18.77 -8.40 0.08
N ASP A 525 18.47 -7.12 -0.20
CA ASP A 525 19.08 -6.02 0.53
C ASP A 525 17.98 -5.04 0.97
N ASN A 526 18.02 -4.57 2.22
CA ASN A 526 16.98 -3.70 2.75
C ASN A 526 16.90 -2.38 1.98
N ASP A 527 18.05 -1.93 1.45
CA ASP A 527 18.18 -0.69 0.68
C ASP A 527 17.83 -0.88 -0.80
N VAL A 528 17.68 -2.12 -1.27
CA VAL A 528 17.33 -2.45 -2.66
C VAL A 528 15.94 -3.05 -2.68
N TRP A 529 14.99 -2.30 -3.25
CA TRP A 529 13.62 -2.78 -3.48
C TRP A 529 12.92 -3.25 -2.20
N ASP A 530 13.05 -2.48 -1.12
CA ASP A 530 12.40 -2.71 0.18
C ASP A 530 12.70 -4.10 0.80
N GLY A 531 13.89 -4.67 0.57
CA GLY A 531 14.25 -5.97 1.13
C GLY A 531 13.57 -7.17 0.47
N LEU A 532 13.03 -6.98 -0.75
CA LEU A 532 12.51 -8.09 -1.55
C LEU A 532 13.64 -9.08 -1.89
N ASP A 533 13.31 -10.35 -1.78
CA ASP A 533 14.23 -11.45 -2.03
C ASP A 533 14.13 -11.84 -3.50
N GLY A 534 15.21 -11.66 -4.25
CA GLY A 534 15.31 -11.97 -5.67
C GLY A 534 16.26 -13.14 -5.91
N PHE A 535 16.09 -13.88 -7.01
CA PHE A 535 17.07 -14.91 -7.35
C PHE A 535 18.44 -14.29 -7.65
N VAL A 536 19.48 -15.09 -7.43
CA VAL A 536 20.83 -14.81 -7.93
C VAL A 536 21.05 -15.70 -9.14
N LEU A 537 21.33 -15.09 -10.28
CA LEU A 537 21.69 -15.80 -11.51
C LEU A 537 23.17 -16.21 -11.45
N TRP A 538 23.54 -17.13 -12.30
CA TRP A 538 24.93 -17.37 -12.67
C TRP A 538 25.02 -17.64 -14.17
N ASP A 539 26.16 -17.28 -14.77
CA ASP A 539 26.49 -17.72 -16.13
C ASP A 539 27.38 -18.95 -16.07
N ARG A 540 27.22 -19.86 -17.04
CA ARG A 540 27.94 -21.14 -17.04
C ARG A 540 29.41 -20.96 -17.39
N GLU A 541 29.71 -20.09 -18.34
CA GLU A 541 31.03 -20.01 -18.97
C GLU A 541 32.09 -19.44 -18.01
N THR A 542 31.73 -18.45 -17.20
CA THR A 542 32.65 -17.81 -16.25
C THR A 542 32.35 -18.17 -14.79
N GLU A 543 31.19 -18.76 -14.54
CA GLU A 543 30.69 -19.10 -13.21
C GLU A 543 30.50 -17.87 -12.29
N SER A 544 30.34 -16.69 -12.88
CA SER A 544 30.08 -15.45 -12.15
C SER A 544 28.65 -15.43 -11.62
N LEU A 545 28.44 -14.85 -10.45
CA LEU A 545 27.09 -14.63 -9.90
C LEU A 545 26.60 -13.26 -10.33
N TRP A 546 25.30 -13.16 -10.63
CA TRP A 546 24.67 -11.92 -11.07
C TRP A 546 23.41 -11.64 -10.27
N TRP A 547 23.20 -10.38 -9.92
CA TRP A 547 22.02 -9.96 -9.18
C TRP A 547 21.22 -8.96 -10.01
N PRO A 548 20.11 -9.41 -10.64
CA PRO A 548 19.32 -8.57 -11.53
C PRO A 548 18.74 -7.33 -10.87
N LEU A 549 18.47 -7.36 -9.55
CA LEU A 549 17.92 -6.19 -8.85
C LEU A 549 18.85 -4.99 -8.82
N ILE A 550 20.16 -5.20 -9.02
CA ILE A 550 21.15 -4.13 -9.24
C ILE A 550 21.78 -4.18 -10.63
N GLY A 551 21.27 -5.04 -11.52
CA GLY A 551 21.63 -5.09 -12.93
C GLY A 551 23.09 -5.43 -13.24
N LYS A 552 23.80 -6.19 -12.40
CA LYS A 552 25.21 -6.53 -12.66
C LYS A 552 25.71 -7.83 -12.01
N ALA A 553 26.88 -8.28 -12.44
CA ALA A 553 27.66 -9.34 -11.83
C ALA A 553 28.19 -8.88 -10.47
N VAL A 554 28.06 -9.74 -9.47
CA VAL A 554 28.36 -9.44 -8.06
C VAL A 554 29.55 -10.23 -7.53
N SER A 555 29.95 -11.31 -8.20
CA SER A 555 31.15 -12.09 -7.89
C SER A 555 31.67 -12.80 -9.15
N GLY A 556 32.82 -13.45 -9.06
CA GLY A 556 33.44 -14.18 -10.17
C GLY A 556 34.29 -13.27 -11.07
N SER A 557 34.74 -13.79 -12.21
CA SER A 557 35.65 -13.08 -13.11
C SER A 557 34.98 -11.87 -13.76
N LEU A 558 33.66 -11.93 -13.98
CA LEU A 558 32.86 -10.86 -14.57
C LEU A 558 32.31 -9.84 -13.56
N LYS A 559 32.72 -9.86 -12.29
CA LYS A 559 32.27 -8.88 -11.29
C LYS A 559 32.25 -7.44 -11.84
N ASP A 560 31.15 -6.73 -11.57
CA ASP A 560 30.81 -5.37 -12.01
C ASP A 560 30.43 -5.20 -13.49
N VAL A 561 30.47 -6.26 -14.30
CA VAL A 561 29.89 -6.25 -15.65
C VAL A 561 28.36 -6.14 -15.56
N LYS A 562 27.76 -5.31 -16.41
CA LYS A 562 26.30 -5.06 -16.41
C LYS A 562 25.52 -6.20 -17.04
N LEU A 563 24.33 -6.48 -16.49
CA LEU A 563 23.30 -7.21 -17.22
C LEU A 563 22.74 -6.30 -18.31
N LEU A 564 22.65 -6.82 -19.52
CA LEU A 564 22.21 -6.08 -20.70
C LEU A 564 20.70 -6.21 -20.85
N GLU A 565 19.93 -5.45 -20.06
CA GLU A 565 18.47 -5.47 -20.21
C GLU A 565 18.08 -4.94 -21.59
N MET A 566 17.24 -5.69 -22.30
CA MET A 566 16.71 -5.27 -23.59
C MET A 566 15.91 -3.97 -23.43
N ASP A 567 16.02 -3.07 -24.42
CA ASP A 567 15.27 -1.82 -24.44
C ASP A 567 13.78 -2.06 -24.19
N LYS A 568 13.18 -1.27 -23.28
CA LYS A 568 11.77 -1.35 -22.90
C LYS A 568 10.81 -1.12 -24.07
N THR A 569 11.26 -0.57 -25.21
CA THR A 569 10.43 -0.52 -26.43
C THR A 569 10.28 -1.89 -27.09
N ASN A 570 11.25 -2.79 -26.87
CA ASN A 570 11.40 -4.08 -27.54
C ASN A 570 10.86 -5.26 -26.72
N TRP A 571 10.37 -5.02 -25.50
CA TRP A 571 9.66 -6.04 -24.73
C TRP A 571 8.62 -5.47 -23.76
N LYS A 572 7.64 -6.28 -23.35
CA LYS A 572 6.50 -5.88 -22.49
C LYS A 572 6.05 -7.00 -21.54
N ASP A 573 5.53 -6.62 -20.38
CA ASP A 573 4.63 -7.46 -19.57
C ASP A 573 3.20 -7.22 -20.05
N ILE A 574 2.53 -8.27 -20.50
CA ILE A 574 1.30 -8.16 -21.29
C ILE A 574 0.36 -9.35 -21.06
N THR A 575 -0.92 -9.19 -21.40
CA THR A 575 -1.92 -10.27 -21.32
C THR A 575 -1.97 -11.11 -22.59
N TRP A 576 -2.42 -12.35 -22.46
CA TRP A 576 -2.67 -13.24 -23.61
C TRP A 576 -3.65 -12.61 -24.60
N LYS A 577 -4.72 -11.97 -24.11
CA LYS A 577 -5.70 -11.26 -24.94
C LYS A 577 -5.04 -10.22 -25.84
N ASP A 578 -4.15 -9.40 -25.28
CA ASP A 578 -3.48 -8.35 -26.04
C ASP A 578 -2.45 -8.94 -27.03
N ILE A 579 -1.80 -10.05 -26.69
CA ILE A 579 -0.89 -10.76 -27.60
C ILE A 579 -1.65 -11.24 -28.83
N LYS A 580 -2.71 -12.02 -28.67
CA LYS A 580 -3.46 -12.58 -29.80
C LYS A 580 -4.17 -11.53 -30.64
N THR A 581 -4.49 -10.37 -30.05
CA THR A 581 -5.13 -9.25 -30.76
C THR A 581 -4.13 -8.46 -31.58
N ASN A 582 -2.96 -8.13 -30.99
CA ASN A 582 -2.06 -7.13 -31.56
C ASN A 582 -0.81 -7.72 -32.23
N TYR A 583 -0.48 -8.98 -31.94
CA TYR A 583 0.73 -9.66 -32.44
C TYR A 583 0.37 -11.02 -33.04
N PRO A 584 -0.40 -11.05 -34.15
CA PRO A 584 -0.94 -12.29 -34.72
C PRO A 584 0.13 -13.28 -35.20
N ASN A 585 1.36 -12.81 -35.42
CA ASN A 585 2.50 -13.62 -35.85
C ASN A 585 3.43 -14.01 -34.69
N ALA A 586 3.08 -13.69 -33.45
CA ALA A 586 3.91 -14.05 -32.30
C ALA A 586 4.01 -15.57 -32.13
N GLN A 587 5.21 -16.00 -31.78
CA GLN A 587 5.52 -17.37 -31.39
C GLN A 587 5.42 -17.48 -29.87
N VAL A 588 4.68 -18.46 -29.37
CA VAL A 588 4.41 -18.59 -27.92
C VAL A 588 5.21 -19.76 -27.38
N LEU A 589 5.93 -19.57 -26.28
CA LEU A 589 6.70 -20.62 -25.64
C LEU A 589 5.78 -21.82 -25.36
N LYS A 590 6.17 -22.99 -25.86
CA LYS A 590 5.42 -24.23 -25.63
C LYS A 590 5.51 -24.60 -24.16
N SER A 591 4.37 -24.82 -23.50
CA SER A 591 4.37 -25.24 -22.10
C SER A 591 4.90 -26.66 -21.90
N ASN A 592 5.34 -26.95 -20.67
CA ASN A 592 5.78 -28.27 -20.23
C ASN A 592 6.97 -28.88 -20.98
N GLN A 593 7.87 -28.04 -21.51
CA GLN A 593 9.12 -28.51 -22.09
C GLN A 593 10.01 -29.19 -21.06
N ASP A 594 10.74 -30.22 -21.49
CA ASP A 594 11.68 -30.94 -20.64
C ASP A 594 12.97 -30.12 -20.44
N PHE A 595 13.78 -30.54 -19.47
CA PHE A 595 14.98 -29.82 -19.07
C PHE A 595 16.24 -30.61 -19.41
N GLU A 596 17.17 -29.94 -20.09
CA GLU A 596 18.54 -30.39 -20.13
C GLU A 596 19.25 -30.01 -18.83
N ARG A 597 19.94 -30.97 -18.21
CA ARG A 597 20.77 -30.75 -17.01
C ARG A 597 22.23 -31.02 -17.35
N PRO A 598 22.91 -30.09 -18.06
CA PRO A 598 24.29 -30.27 -18.40
C PRO A 598 25.15 -30.35 -17.14
N THR A 599 26.03 -31.33 -17.08
CA THR A 599 26.97 -31.52 -15.96
C THR A 599 28.35 -30.94 -16.27
N LYS A 600 28.55 -30.42 -17.49
CA LYS A 600 29.76 -29.78 -17.98
C LYS A 600 29.39 -28.62 -18.89
N TRP A 601 30.22 -27.60 -18.90
CA TRP A 601 30.11 -26.43 -19.76
C TRP A 601 31.52 -25.99 -20.16
N THR A 602 31.61 -25.27 -21.28
CA THR A 602 32.86 -24.63 -21.71
C THR A 602 33.23 -23.57 -20.70
N LYS A 603 34.49 -23.56 -20.24
CA LYS A 603 35.00 -22.51 -19.35
C LYS A 603 35.67 -21.42 -20.18
N LEU A 604 35.31 -20.17 -19.90
CA LEU A 604 35.94 -18.99 -20.47
C LEU A 604 36.93 -18.45 -19.44
N GLU A 605 38.24 -18.59 -19.73
CA GLU A 605 39.30 -18.19 -18.81
C GLU A 605 39.69 -16.71 -18.94
N ASP A 606 39.71 -16.18 -20.17
CA ASP A 606 40.01 -14.77 -20.42
C ASP A 606 38.72 -13.99 -20.69
N VAL A 607 38.43 -13.05 -19.79
CA VAL A 607 37.26 -12.16 -19.86
C VAL A 607 37.68 -10.69 -19.99
N THR A 608 38.94 -10.42 -20.30
CA THR A 608 39.51 -9.06 -20.28
C THR A 608 38.77 -8.12 -21.23
N GLU A 609 38.44 -8.59 -22.43
CA GLU A 609 37.70 -7.80 -23.42
C GLU A 609 36.27 -7.48 -22.95
N ILE A 610 35.55 -8.48 -22.43
CA ILE A 610 34.20 -8.29 -21.87
C ILE A 610 34.24 -7.23 -20.75
N LYS A 611 35.21 -7.34 -19.83
CA LYS A 611 35.33 -6.38 -18.73
C LYS A 611 35.63 -4.97 -19.23
N ASN A 612 36.55 -4.82 -20.18
CA ASN A 612 36.90 -3.51 -20.73
C ASN A 612 35.72 -2.83 -21.42
N GLN A 613 34.82 -3.60 -22.04
CA GLN A 613 33.69 -3.07 -22.78
C GLN A 613 32.43 -2.84 -21.91
N PHE A 614 32.18 -3.71 -20.92
CA PHE A 614 30.88 -3.78 -20.24
C PHE A 614 30.92 -3.46 -18.73
N ILE A 615 32.10 -3.14 -18.17
CA ILE A 615 32.20 -2.51 -16.85
C ILE A 615 31.99 -1.01 -17.00
N GLN A 616 31.32 -0.43 -16.02
CA GLN A 616 31.06 1.00 -15.95
C GLN A 616 32.37 1.79 -15.79
N ASN A 617 32.67 2.70 -16.71
CA ASN A 617 33.44 3.89 -16.36
C ASN A 617 32.44 4.83 -15.67
N ASP A 618 32.45 4.86 -14.33
CA ASP A 618 31.67 5.85 -13.58
C ASP A 618 32.26 7.24 -13.85
N ASN A 619 31.66 7.96 -14.81
CA ASN A 619 31.74 9.40 -14.95
C ASN A 619 30.38 10.01 -14.62
#